data_AF-A0A4V3SFI6-F1
#
_entry.id   AF-A0A4V3SFI6-F1
#
_cell.length_a   1.000
_cell.length_b   1.000
_cell.length_c   1.000
_cell.angle_alpha   90.00
_cell.angle_beta   90.00
_cell.angle_gamma   90.00
#
_symmetry.space_group_name_H-M   'P 1'
#
loop_
_entity.id
_entity.type
_entity.pdbx_description
1 polymer ?
#
loop_
_entity_poly.entity_id
_entity_poly.type
_entity_poly.pdbx_seq_one_letter_code
_entity_poly.pdbx_strand_id
1 'polypeptide(L)'
;MSVLQENAKSIPMWVGKSGEKAPPLCGSIPASASTTAQAGDQVAALVPEPDVAATAACNLSEGCILAEVVSYDAEKRTYQVEDVDAEEGKVRYTLPRSKVIPLPKWKANPVTNPEAIFPKGTTVFALYPQTTCFYKAVVDEVPLQVHDEYSLYFEDSSYPEGYAPAIRIPQRYVIECREKDCAGGSRRRSKQPSD
;
A
#
# COMPACT_ATOMS: atom_id res chain seq x y z
N MET A 1 -22.10 8.11 3.11
CA MET A 1 -20.78 7.92 2.47
C MET A 1 -20.22 6.60 2.98
N SER A 2 -19.25 5.98 2.30
CA SER A 2 -18.61 4.76 2.83
C SER A 2 -17.78 5.12 4.06
N VAL A 3 -17.84 4.30 5.12
CA VAL A 3 -17.07 4.46 6.37
C VAL A 3 -15.57 4.64 6.09
N LEU A 4 -15.05 3.93 5.08
CA LEU A 4 -13.64 4.04 4.68
C LEU A 4 -13.31 5.43 4.11
N GLN A 5 -14.20 6.02 3.34
CA GLN A 5 -13.99 7.38 2.82
C GLN A 5 -14.00 8.43 3.94
N GLU A 6 -14.83 8.24 4.96
CA GLU A 6 -14.84 9.11 6.15
C GLU A 6 -13.55 8.94 6.97
N ASN A 7 -13.08 7.69 7.12
CA ASN A 7 -11.80 7.38 7.76
C ASN A 7 -10.59 7.97 7.01
N ALA A 8 -10.60 7.99 5.68
CA ALA A 8 -9.57 8.68 4.91
C ALA A 8 -9.58 10.19 5.10
N LYS A 9 -10.76 10.79 5.33
CA LYS A 9 -10.88 12.23 5.59
C LYS A 9 -10.39 12.59 6.98
N SER A 10 -10.55 11.70 7.97
CA SER A 10 -10.24 11.96 9.38
C SER A 10 -8.76 11.88 9.76
N ILE A 11 -7.88 11.28 8.95
CA ILE A 11 -6.45 11.25 9.31
C ILE A 11 -5.84 12.65 9.31
N PRO A 12 -5.01 12.97 10.32
CA PRO A 12 -4.40 14.29 10.44
C PRO A 12 -3.40 14.54 9.30
N MET A 13 -3.22 15.81 8.96
CA MET A 13 -2.11 16.26 8.13
C MET A 13 -0.86 16.42 8.97
N TRP A 14 0.29 15.96 8.48
CA TRP A 14 1.57 16.27 9.10
C TRP A 14 1.95 17.73 8.86
N VAL A 15 2.36 18.42 9.92
CA VAL A 15 2.85 19.80 9.87
C VAL A 15 4.18 19.85 10.64
N GLY A 16 5.29 19.77 9.90
CA GLY A 16 6.64 19.85 10.46
C GLY A 16 7.11 21.29 10.65
N LYS A 17 8.18 21.47 11.42
CA LYS A 17 8.90 22.76 11.51
C LYS A 17 9.77 22.98 10.27
N SER A 18 10.23 24.22 10.05
CA SER A 18 11.16 24.51 8.94
C SER A 18 12.40 23.62 9.00
N GLY A 19 12.65 22.88 7.92
CA GLY A 19 13.79 21.97 7.78
C GLY A 19 13.59 20.56 8.37
N GLU A 20 12.43 20.29 8.97
CA GLU A 20 12.08 18.96 9.47
C GLU A 20 11.53 18.08 8.35
N LYS A 21 12.04 16.85 8.25
CA LYS A 21 11.55 15.87 7.27
C LYS A 21 10.26 15.21 7.74
N ALA A 22 9.41 14.82 6.80
CA ALA A 22 8.23 14.03 7.12
C ALA A 22 8.60 12.73 7.89
N PRO A 23 7.88 12.39 8.97
CA PRO A 23 8.17 11.20 9.78
C PRO A 23 7.72 9.92 9.05
N PRO A 24 8.15 8.73 9.54
CA PRO A 24 7.61 7.46 9.05
C PRO A 24 6.07 7.43 9.11
N LEU A 25 5.43 6.81 8.11
CA LEU A 25 3.97 6.74 7.96
C LEU A 25 3.30 8.08 7.64
N CYS A 26 4.06 9.09 7.21
CA CYS A 26 3.50 10.30 6.59
C CYS A 26 3.49 10.12 5.07
N GLY A 27 2.30 10.07 4.47
CA GLY A 27 2.15 9.87 3.02
C GLY A 27 2.91 8.63 2.53
N SER A 28 3.83 8.81 1.57
CA SER A 28 4.65 7.74 0.98
C SER A 28 5.85 7.32 1.82
N ILE A 29 6.14 7.97 2.96
CA ILE A 29 7.31 7.63 3.79
C ILE A 29 7.09 6.27 4.47
N PRO A 30 7.92 5.25 4.17
CA PRO A 30 7.71 3.90 4.68
C PRO A 30 7.88 3.82 6.19
N ALA A 31 7.26 2.79 6.78
CA ALA A 31 7.48 2.44 8.18
C ALA A 31 8.97 2.17 8.44
N SER A 32 9.52 2.67 9.54
CA SER A 32 10.87 2.27 9.95
C SER A 32 10.90 0.80 10.40
N ALA A 33 12.06 0.16 10.36
CA ALA A 33 12.22 -1.23 10.82
C ALA A 33 11.87 -1.43 12.31
N SER A 34 11.94 -0.36 13.11
CA SER A 34 11.55 -0.34 14.52
C SER A 34 10.07 -0.01 14.74
N THR A 35 9.34 0.41 13.70
CA THR A 35 7.93 0.78 13.82
C THR A 35 7.06 -0.48 13.91
N THR A 36 6.34 -0.59 15.03
CA THR A 36 5.40 -1.67 15.32
C THR A 36 3.99 -1.10 15.36
N ALA A 37 3.09 -1.65 14.55
CA ALA A 37 1.68 -1.26 14.56
C ALA A 37 1.04 -1.71 15.89
N GLN A 38 0.20 -0.87 16.46
CA GLN A 38 -0.48 -1.12 17.73
C GLN A 38 -1.86 -1.74 17.50
N ALA A 39 -2.45 -2.32 18.55
CA ALA A 39 -3.84 -2.77 18.48
C ALA A 39 -4.75 -1.60 18.07
N GLY A 40 -5.65 -1.83 17.11
CA GLY A 40 -6.51 -0.81 16.50
C GLY A 40 -5.90 -0.06 15.30
N ASP A 41 -4.61 -0.24 15.02
CA ASP A 41 -4.02 0.34 13.80
C ASP A 41 -4.52 -0.43 12.57
N GLN A 42 -4.94 0.31 11.53
CA GLN A 42 -5.26 -0.26 10.24
C GLN A 42 -3.99 -0.55 9.43
N VAL A 43 -3.94 -1.74 8.83
CA VAL A 43 -2.80 -2.26 8.09
C VAL A 43 -3.29 -2.93 6.79
N ALA A 44 -2.43 -2.96 5.78
CA ALA A 44 -2.62 -3.83 4.64
C ALA A 44 -1.94 -5.16 4.97
N ALA A 45 -2.72 -6.23 4.94
CA ALA A 45 -2.30 -7.58 5.29
C ALA A 45 -2.22 -8.43 4.02
N LEU A 46 -1.04 -8.99 3.76
CA LEU A 46 -0.83 -9.97 2.69
C LEU A 46 -1.25 -11.34 3.21
N VAL A 47 -2.47 -11.74 2.87
CA VAL A 47 -3.06 -13.01 3.30
C VAL A 47 -2.78 -14.07 2.24
N PRO A 48 -2.21 -15.22 2.62
CA PRO A 48 -2.11 -16.35 1.71
C PRO A 48 -3.52 -16.92 1.46
N GLU A 49 -3.92 -17.06 0.21
CA GLU A 49 -5.16 -17.74 -0.12
C GLU A 49 -5.07 -19.24 0.24
N PRO A 50 -6.14 -19.84 0.79
CA PRO A 50 -6.11 -21.19 1.36
C PRO A 50 -5.85 -22.31 0.33
N ASP A 51 -5.99 -22.06 -0.98
CA ASP A 51 -5.81 -23.07 -2.04
C ASP A 51 -4.49 -22.95 -2.83
N VAL A 52 -3.61 -22.01 -2.47
CA VAL A 52 -2.30 -21.88 -3.13
C VAL A 52 -1.19 -22.12 -2.11
N ALA A 53 -0.93 -23.40 -1.87
CA ALA A 53 0.22 -23.85 -1.10
C ALA A 53 1.51 -23.23 -1.67
N ALA A 54 2.15 -22.37 -0.86
CA ALA A 54 3.59 -22.16 -0.82
C ALA A 54 4.33 -21.92 -2.16
N THR A 55 3.85 -20.99 -3.00
CA THR A 55 4.73 -20.34 -3.97
C THR A 55 5.06 -18.92 -3.50
N ALA A 56 6.16 -18.87 -2.76
CA ALA A 56 6.72 -17.64 -2.23
C ALA A 56 7.09 -16.64 -3.34
N ALA A 57 7.08 -15.37 -2.93
CA ALA A 57 7.54 -14.17 -3.62
C ALA A 57 6.55 -13.57 -4.62
N CYS A 58 5.93 -12.47 -4.17
CA CYS A 58 5.69 -11.31 -5.02
C CYS A 58 5.04 -11.62 -6.37
N ASN A 59 3.97 -12.40 -6.37
CA ASN A 59 3.14 -12.60 -7.54
C ASN A 59 1.68 -12.53 -7.09
N LEU A 60 0.84 -12.09 -8.03
CA LEU A 60 -0.62 -11.85 -8.02
C LEU A 60 -1.55 -12.77 -7.20
N SER A 61 -1.04 -13.80 -6.49
CA SER A 61 -1.76 -14.85 -5.78
C SER A 61 -1.93 -14.61 -4.27
N GLU A 62 -1.26 -13.64 -3.66
CA GLU A 62 -1.51 -13.25 -2.26
C GLU A 62 -2.49 -12.08 -2.23
N GLY A 63 -3.70 -12.30 -1.72
CA GLY A 63 -4.71 -11.26 -1.54
C GLY A 63 -4.23 -10.24 -0.50
N CYS A 64 -4.16 -8.97 -0.88
CA CYS A 64 -3.85 -7.89 0.06
C CYS A 64 -5.17 -7.28 0.55
N ILE A 65 -5.45 -7.43 1.85
CA ILE A 65 -6.70 -6.94 2.45
C ILE A 65 -6.43 -5.81 3.44
N LEU A 66 -7.44 -4.98 3.66
CA LEU A 66 -7.48 -4.03 4.75
C LEU A 66 -7.84 -4.77 6.03
N ALA A 67 -6.95 -4.72 7.00
CA ALA A 67 -7.11 -5.40 8.27
C ALA A 67 -6.83 -4.45 9.43
N GLU A 68 -7.36 -4.79 10.60
CA GLU A 68 -7.05 -4.12 11.86
C GLU A 68 -6.13 -5.00 12.70
N VAL A 69 -5.13 -4.39 13.33
CA VAL A 69 -4.23 -5.12 14.25
C VAL A 69 -4.97 -5.42 15.55
N VAL A 70 -5.01 -6.69 15.93
CA VAL A 70 -5.54 -7.14 17.23
C VAL A 70 -4.42 -7.19 18.26
N SER A 71 -3.29 -7.80 17.90
CA SER A 71 -2.14 -7.94 18.79
C SER A 71 -0.83 -8.14 18.02
N TYR A 72 0.29 -7.87 18.68
CA TYR A 72 1.63 -8.15 18.16
C TYR A 72 2.43 -8.97 19.17
N ASP A 73 2.88 -10.15 18.74
CA ASP A 73 3.80 -11.00 19.50
C ASP A 73 5.24 -10.63 19.13
N ALA A 74 5.94 -9.97 20.06
CA ALA A 74 7.31 -9.51 19.85
C ALA A 74 8.35 -10.64 19.82
N GLU A 75 8.07 -11.78 20.48
CA GLU A 75 8.97 -12.94 20.50
C GLU A 75 8.96 -13.65 19.15
N LYS A 76 7.76 -13.86 18.59
CA LYS A 76 7.57 -14.53 17.30
C LYS A 76 7.63 -13.58 16.11
N ARG A 77 7.57 -12.26 16.36
CA ARG A 77 7.47 -11.19 15.35
C ARG A 77 6.28 -11.39 14.42
N THR A 78 5.15 -11.78 15.00
CA THR A 78 3.89 -12.07 14.30
C THR A 78 2.79 -11.13 14.78
N TYR A 79 1.96 -10.68 13.85
CA TYR A 79 0.73 -9.95 14.13
C TYR A 79 -0.46 -10.89 14.08
N GLN A 80 -1.41 -10.63 14.97
CA GLN A 80 -2.79 -11.04 14.76
C GLN A 80 -3.55 -9.86 14.15
N VAL A 81 -4.15 -10.08 13.00
CA VAL A 81 -4.93 -9.07 12.29
C VAL A 81 -6.31 -9.62 11.97
N GLU A 82 -7.30 -8.73 11.88
CA GLU A 82 -8.70 -9.05 11.60
C GLU A 82 -9.14 -8.31 10.34
N ASP A 83 -9.81 -9.02 9.42
CA ASP A 83 -10.36 -8.39 8.22
C ASP A 83 -11.48 -7.41 8.60
N VAL A 84 -11.43 -6.19 8.05
CA VAL A 84 -12.42 -5.14 8.38
C VAL A 84 -13.78 -5.35 7.71
N ASP A 85 -13.88 -6.22 6.69
CA ASP A 85 -15.18 -6.58 6.07
C ASP A 85 -15.84 -7.78 6.74
N ALA A 86 -15.05 -8.58 7.47
CA ALA A 86 -15.57 -9.73 8.19
C ALA A 86 -16.32 -9.28 9.45
N GLU A 87 -17.31 -10.07 9.87
CA GLU A 87 -17.87 -9.88 11.21
C GLU A 87 -16.77 -10.04 12.26
N GLU A 88 -16.76 -9.13 13.25
CA GLU A 88 -15.79 -9.08 14.33
C GLU A 88 -15.63 -10.46 15.00
N GLY A 89 -14.39 -10.96 15.03
CA GLY A 89 -14.03 -12.25 15.59
C GLY A 89 -14.08 -13.44 14.61
N LYS A 90 -14.64 -13.31 13.40
CA LYS A 90 -14.80 -14.45 12.49
C LYS A 90 -13.56 -14.74 11.63
N VAL A 91 -12.83 -13.71 11.20
CA VAL A 91 -11.72 -13.88 10.25
C VAL A 91 -10.46 -13.23 10.79
N ARG A 92 -9.65 -14.02 11.49
CA ARG A 92 -8.38 -13.59 12.08
C ARG A 92 -7.21 -14.32 11.44
N TYR A 93 -6.21 -13.55 11.05
CA TYR A 93 -4.98 -14.05 10.45
C TYR A 93 -3.81 -13.84 11.39
N THR A 94 -2.95 -14.86 11.51
CA THR A 94 -1.64 -14.72 12.15
C THR A 94 -0.58 -14.60 11.07
N LEU A 95 -0.01 -13.41 10.90
CA LEU A 95 0.91 -13.08 9.81
C LEU A 95 2.26 -12.62 10.34
N PRO A 96 3.38 -12.95 9.69
CA PRO A 96 4.68 -12.39 10.05
C PRO A 96 4.72 -10.87 9.79
N ARG A 97 5.55 -10.13 10.53
CA ARG A 97 5.77 -8.67 10.35
C ARG A 97 6.03 -8.27 8.88
N SER A 98 6.64 -9.14 8.08
CA SER A 98 6.96 -8.91 6.67
C SER A 98 5.72 -8.84 5.76
N LYS A 99 4.62 -9.49 6.16
CA LYS A 99 3.35 -9.52 5.42
C LYS A 99 2.34 -8.44 5.88
N VAL A 100 2.74 -7.60 6.83
CA VAL A 100 1.89 -6.52 7.36
C VAL A 100 2.51 -5.17 7.03
N ILE A 101 1.80 -4.36 6.25
CA ILE A 101 2.22 -3.03 5.83
C ILE A 101 1.34 -2.01 6.57
N PRO A 102 1.89 -1.22 7.50
CA PRO A 102 1.12 -0.20 8.18
C PRO A 102 0.64 0.88 7.21
N LEU A 103 -0.61 1.32 7.34
CA LEU A 103 -1.13 2.44 6.56
C LEU A 103 -0.51 3.77 7.06
N PRO A 104 -0.48 4.81 6.21
CA PRO A 104 -0.07 6.14 6.61
C PRO A 104 -0.95 6.66 7.76
N LYS A 105 -0.31 7.15 8.83
CA LYS A 105 -0.97 7.79 9.97
C LYS A 105 -1.23 9.28 9.71
N TRP A 106 -0.45 9.88 8.81
CA TRP A 106 -0.58 11.29 8.43
C TRP A 106 -0.67 11.47 6.92
N LYS A 107 -1.49 12.44 6.49
CA LYS A 107 -1.42 12.97 5.13
C LYS A 107 -0.17 13.82 4.98
N ALA A 108 0.51 13.63 3.86
CA ALA A 108 1.55 14.56 3.43
C ALA A 108 0.90 15.75 2.74
N ASN A 109 1.41 16.95 3.03
CA ASN A 109 1.05 18.14 2.29
C ASN A 109 1.93 18.23 1.03
N PRO A 110 1.38 18.17 -0.18
CA PRO A 110 2.17 18.18 -1.41
C PRO A 110 3.04 19.44 -1.59
N VAL A 111 2.65 20.55 -0.98
CA VAL A 111 3.35 21.84 -1.09
C VAL A 111 4.57 21.89 -0.16
N THR A 112 4.44 21.41 1.07
CA THR A 112 5.52 21.49 2.08
C THR A 112 6.36 20.23 2.16
N ASN A 113 5.79 19.07 1.79
CA ASN A 113 6.41 17.76 1.91
C ASN A 113 6.22 16.93 0.61
N PRO A 114 6.70 17.42 -0.55
CA PRO A 114 6.60 16.69 -1.81
C PRO A 114 7.37 15.36 -1.78
N GLU A 115 8.39 15.23 -0.92
CA GLU A 115 9.15 13.98 -0.73
C GLU A 115 8.31 12.84 -0.14
N ALA A 116 7.20 13.18 0.50
CA ALA A 116 6.26 12.25 1.12
C ALA A 116 5.04 11.96 0.24
N ILE A 117 5.14 12.23 -1.07
CA ILE A 117 4.13 11.90 -2.08
C ILE A 117 4.72 10.89 -3.07
N PHE A 118 3.95 9.88 -3.47
CA PHE A 118 4.39 8.94 -4.51
C PHE A 118 4.45 9.68 -5.86
N PRO A 119 5.57 9.65 -6.60
CA PRO A 119 5.67 10.33 -7.89
C PRO A 119 4.84 9.64 -8.97
N LYS A 120 4.48 10.39 -10.01
CA LYS A 120 3.81 9.85 -11.22
C LYS A 120 4.64 8.71 -11.82
N GLY A 121 3.96 7.64 -12.23
CA GLY A 121 4.55 6.43 -12.77
C GLY A 121 4.96 5.40 -11.71
N THR A 122 4.85 5.72 -10.41
CA THR A 122 5.19 4.76 -9.34
C THR A 122 4.14 3.66 -9.25
N THR A 123 4.60 2.41 -9.13
CA THR A 123 3.76 1.27 -8.81
C THR A 123 3.48 1.22 -7.31
N VAL A 124 2.21 1.19 -6.95
CA VAL A 124 1.71 1.22 -5.58
C VAL A 124 0.67 0.12 -5.38
N PHE A 125 0.40 -0.23 -4.13
CA PHE A 125 -0.84 -0.92 -3.77
C PHE A 125 -1.86 0.12 -3.31
N ALA A 126 -3.07 0.03 -3.85
CA ALA A 126 -4.14 0.95 -3.51
C ALA A 126 -5.45 0.21 -3.26
N LEU A 127 -6.23 0.70 -2.30
CA LEU A 127 -7.55 0.13 -1.99
C LEU A 127 -8.51 0.39 -3.14
N TYR A 128 -9.12 -0.65 -3.71
CA TYR A 128 -10.09 -0.46 -4.77
C TYR A 128 -11.41 0.09 -4.22
N PRO A 129 -12.08 1.05 -4.88
CA PRO A 129 -13.28 1.68 -4.34
C PRO A 129 -14.37 0.68 -3.97
N GLN A 130 -15.03 0.91 -2.82
CA GLN A 130 -16.10 0.06 -2.29
C GLN A 130 -15.68 -1.39 -1.98
N THR A 131 -14.38 -1.64 -1.81
CA THR A 131 -13.84 -2.93 -1.37
C THR A 131 -12.93 -2.74 -0.17
N THR A 132 -12.55 -3.86 0.45
CA THR A 132 -11.53 -3.94 1.50
C THR A 132 -10.22 -4.55 0.97
N CYS A 133 -10.02 -4.58 -0.35
CA CYS A 133 -8.86 -5.20 -0.99
C CYS A 133 -7.96 -4.15 -1.65
N PHE A 134 -6.65 -4.37 -1.53
CA PHE A 134 -5.63 -3.59 -2.20
C PHE A 134 -5.19 -4.29 -3.48
N TYR A 135 -5.10 -3.51 -4.55
CA TYR A 135 -4.67 -3.98 -5.86
C TYR A 135 -3.51 -3.15 -6.37
N LYS A 136 -2.75 -3.75 -7.30
CA LYS A 136 -1.62 -3.10 -7.93
C LYS A 136 -2.13 -1.98 -8.84
N ALA A 137 -1.54 -0.81 -8.70
CA ALA A 137 -1.89 0.37 -9.46
C ALA A 137 -0.66 1.21 -9.77
N VAL A 138 -0.78 2.05 -10.80
CA VAL A 138 0.25 3.01 -11.21
C VAL A 138 -0.26 4.42 -10.97
N VAL A 139 0.57 5.27 -10.36
CA VAL A 139 0.24 6.67 -10.11
C VAL A 139 0.18 7.44 -11.44
N ASP A 140 -0.98 7.99 -11.77
CA ASP A 140 -1.16 8.88 -12.91
C ASP A 140 -1.03 10.35 -12.53
N GLU A 141 -1.79 10.80 -11.53
CA GLU A 141 -1.71 12.16 -11.01
C GLU A 141 -1.47 12.15 -9.51
N VAL A 142 -0.59 13.05 -9.08
CA VAL A 142 -0.27 13.27 -7.67
C VAL A 142 -1.17 14.37 -7.11
N PRO A 143 -1.54 14.32 -5.81
CA PRO A 143 -2.27 15.40 -5.18
C PRO A 143 -1.46 16.69 -5.25
N LEU A 144 -2.09 17.80 -5.64
CA LEU A 144 -1.46 19.12 -5.72
C LEU A 144 -1.81 19.99 -4.51
N GLN A 145 -2.97 19.73 -3.91
CA GLN A 145 -3.47 20.38 -2.71
C GLN A 145 -3.70 19.39 -1.56
N VAL A 146 -3.90 19.95 -0.37
CA VAL A 146 -4.09 19.22 0.90
C VAL A 146 -5.25 18.22 0.87
N HIS A 147 -6.31 18.53 0.13
CA HIS A 147 -7.52 17.72 0.05
C HIS A 147 -7.60 16.88 -1.23
N ASP A 148 -6.60 16.98 -2.10
CA ASP A 148 -6.56 16.20 -3.32
C ASP A 148 -6.23 14.73 -3.03
N GLU A 149 -6.69 13.88 -3.94
CA GLU A 149 -6.50 12.43 -3.91
C GLU A 149 -5.53 12.05 -5.03
N TYR A 150 -4.90 10.88 -4.94
CA TYR A 150 -4.14 10.34 -6.05
C TYR A 150 -5.07 9.90 -7.16
N SER A 151 -4.70 10.12 -8.41
CA SER A 151 -5.33 9.48 -9.56
C SER A 151 -4.50 8.27 -9.97
N LEU A 152 -5.09 7.07 -9.98
CA LEU A 152 -4.37 5.81 -10.18
C LEU A 152 -4.99 4.98 -11.32
N TYR A 153 -4.14 4.33 -12.11
CA TYR A 153 -4.52 3.27 -13.05
C TYR A 153 -4.34 1.90 -12.39
N PHE A 154 -5.44 1.17 -12.19
CA PHE A 154 -5.39 -0.18 -11.64
C PHE A 154 -5.07 -1.20 -12.74
N GLU A 155 -4.21 -2.18 -12.45
CA GLU A 155 -3.96 -3.28 -13.37
C GLU A 155 -5.21 -4.16 -13.50
N ASP A 156 -5.74 -4.27 -14.72
CA ASP A 156 -6.95 -5.02 -15.02
C ASP A 156 -6.88 -5.60 -16.44
N SER A 157 -6.78 -6.93 -16.51
CA SER A 157 -6.66 -7.69 -17.77
C SER A 157 -7.96 -7.72 -18.59
N SER A 158 -9.08 -7.23 -18.05
CA SER A 158 -10.31 -7.07 -18.81
C SER A 158 -10.26 -5.89 -19.79
N TYR A 159 -9.35 -4.94 -19.58
CA TYR A 159 -9.14 -3.80 -20.48
C TYR A 159 -8.08 -4.13 -21.54
N PRO A 160 -8.25 -3.68 -22.80
CA PRO A 160 -7.28 -3.94 -23.87
C PRO A 160 -5.86 -3.42 -23.58
N GLU A 161 -5.75 -2.33 -22.82
CA GLU A 161 -4.49 -1.72 -22.43
C GLU A 161 -3.91 -2.34 -21.14
N GLY A 162 -4.63 -3.26 -20.50
CA GLY A 162 -4.25 -3.89 -19.24
C GLY A 162 -4.47 -3.01 -17.99
N TYR A 163 -5.07 -1.83 -18.16
CA TYR A 163 -5.35 -0.90 -17.07
C TYR A 163 -6.80 -0.40 -17.11
N ALA A 164 -7.43 -0.34 -15.93
CA ALA A 164 -8.71 0.33 -15.76
C ALA A 164 -8.57 1.85 -15.88
N PRO A 165 -9.66 2.60 -16.17
CA PRO A 165 -9.65 4.06 -16.17
C PRO A 165 -9.12 4.64 -14.85
N ALA A 166 -8.61 5.87 -14.89
CA ALA A 166 -8.07 6.55 -13.73
C ALA A 166 -9.11 6.70 -12.59
N ILE A 167 -8.76 6.25 -11.38
CA ILE A 167 -9.60 6.29 -10.18
C ILE A 167 -8.93 7.15 -9.10
N ARG A 168 -9.72 7.96 -8.40
CA ARG A 168 -9.26 8.80 -7.30
C ARG A 168 -9.22 8.04 -5.98
N ILE A 169 -8.05 7.95 -5.36
CA ILE A 169 -7.81 7.23 -4.10
C ILE A 169 -7.14 8.16 -3.06
N PRO A 170 -7.69 8.25 -1.83
CA PRO A 170 -7.07 9.04 -0.76
C PRO A 170 -5.69 8.52 -0.36
N GLN A 171 -4.80 9.43 0.07
CA GLN A 171 -3.43 9.08 0.50
C GLN A 171 -3.37 7.95 1.56
N ARG A 172 -4.37 7.88 2.47
CA ARG A 172 -4.47 6.84 3.52
C ARG A 172 -4.44 5.42 2.94
N TYR A 173 -4.98 5.25 1.74
CA TYR A 173 -5.20 3.95 1.12
C TYR A 173 -4.26 3.68 -0.05
N VAL A 174 -3.17 4.44 -0.15
CA VAL A 174 -2.09 4.21 -1.11
C VAL A 174 -0.83 3.88 -0.33
N ILE A 175 -0.24 2.71 -0.59
CA ILE A 175 0.93 2.21 0.11
C ILE A 175 1.99 1.70 -0.88
N GLU A 176 3.22 1.59 -0.39
CA GLU A 176 4.35 1.10 -1.16
C GLU A 176 4.12 -0.34 -1.65
N CYS A 177 4.33 -0.56 -2.95
CA CYS A 177 4.36 -1.91 -3.52
C CYS A 177 5.71 -2.55 -3.21
N ARG A 178 5.75 -3.48 -2.25
CA ARG A 178 6.95 -4.25 -1.92
C ARG A 178 7.11 -5.46 -2.83
N GLU A 179 7.09 -5.24 -4.13
CA GLU A 179 7.56 -6.24 -5.07
C GLU A 179 9.09 -6.21 -4.98
N LYS A 180 9.70 -7.27 -4.46
CA LYS A 180 11.13 -7.44 -4.67
C LYS A 180 11.27 -7.65 -6.16
N ASP A 181 11.82 -6.66 -6.85
CA ASP A 181 12.24 -6.80 -8.23
C ASP A 181 12.97 -8.14 -8.40
N CYS A 182 12.32 -9.10 -9.04
CA CYS A 182 13.01 -10.11 -9.83
C CYS A 182 13.58 -9.44 -11.10
N ALA A 183 14.22 -8.28 -10.97
CA ALA A 183 14.98 -7.63 -12.03
C ALA A 183 16.38 -8.25 -12.09
N GLY A 184 16.44 -9.53 -12.45
CA GLY A 184 17.60 -10.11 -13.11
C GLY A 184 17.63 -9.57 -14.53
N GLY A 185 18.29 -8.42 -14.74
CA GLY A 185 18.39 -7.77 -16.03
C GLY A 185 18.95 -8.69 -17.12
N SER A 186 18.07 -9.16 -18.01
CA SER A 186 18.48 -9.71 -19.29
C SER A 186 18.94 -8.55 -20.18
N ARG A 187 20.19 -8.13 -20.00
CA ARG A 187 20.91 -7.31 -20.97
C ARG A 187 20.98 -8.13 -22.26
N ARG A 188 20.04 -7.88 -23.18
CA ARG A 188 20.18 -8.21 -24.60
C ARG A 188 21.43 -7.51 -25.11
N ARG A 189 22.58 -8.19 -25.10
CA ARG A 189 23.74 -7.81 -25.91
C ARG A 189 23.34 -8.03 -27.36
N SER A 190 22.90 -6.95 -28.01
CA SER A 190 22.93 -6.84 -29.46
C SER A 190 24.38 -6.99 -29.91
N LYS A 191 24.73 -8.18 -30.42
CA LYS A 191 25.91 -8.32 -31.28
C LYS A 191 25.58 -7.61 -32.58
N GLN A 192 26.23 -6.49 -32.84
CA GLN A 192 26.37 -5.97 -34.21
C GLN A 192 27.26 -6.95 -35.00
N PRO A 193 26.96 -7.19 -36.30
CA PRO A 193 27.87 -7.91 -37.17
C PRO A 193 29.01 -6.97 -37.56
N SER A 194 30.24 -7.49 -37.54
CA SER A 194 31.40 -6.88 -38.20
C SER A 194 31.60 -7.63 -39.51
N ASP A 195 31.85 -6.86 -40.58
CA ASP A 195 32.29 -7.30 -41.91
C ASP A 195 33.34 -8.42 -41.90
#